data_AF-A0A2D5WL73-F1
#
_entry.id   AF-A0A2D5WL73-F1
#
_cell.length_a   1.000
_cell.length_b   1.000
_cell.length_c   1.000
_cell.angle_alpha   90.00
_cell.angle_beta   90.00
_cell.angle_gamma   90.00
#
_symmetry.space_group_name_H-M   'P 1'
#
loop_
_entity.id
_entity.type
_entity.pdbx_description
1 polymer ?
#
loop_
_entity_poly.entity_id
_entity_poly.type
_entity_poly.pdbx_seq_one_letter_code
_entity_poly.pdbx_strand_id
1 'polypeptide(L)'
;MKKKSYFKSGSGSRKAFVSSFQDKDELKEVLTINNKSKIKNKIFHKSSENMKELENNCVSLTITSPPYNIGKDSDLELSDDEYWKIMEKIFKETFRVTESGGRIVVNVANLGRKPYIPFSKYFTELLINIGFIMRGEIIWQKSKGANANFAWGSWLSASNPVIRDIHEYCLVFSKESLKKSSKGESSLEKEEFMESTLSIWNINPARAKKIGHPAPFPIELPQKFINLYSYKGDLILDPFLGSGTTSVAAKQLNRNYVGYEINKEYIDIAHKRLETEVN
;
A
#
# COMPACT_ATOMS: atom_id res chain seq x y z
N MET A 1 -35.29 -41.68 17.20
CA MET A 1 -33.96 -41.04 17.24
C MET A 1 -34.08 -39.58 16.87
N LYS A 2 -33.89 -38.65 17.82
CA LYS A 2 -33.94 -37.19 17.56
C LYS A 2 -32.58 -36.72 17.02
N LYS A 3 -32.56 -36.10 15.83
CA LYS A 3 -31.38 -35.36 15.33
C LYS A 3 -31.16 -34.13 16.23
N LYS A 4 -30.05 -34.10 16.97
CA LYS A 4 -29.59 -32.88 17.65
C LYS A 4 -29.09 -31.89 16.60
N SER A 5 -29.82 -30.79 16.41
CA SER A 5 -29.30 -29.58 15.75
C SER A 5 -28.40 -28.84 16.74
N TYR A 6 -27.15 -28.58 16.34
CA TYR A 6 -26.18 -27.80 17.12
C TYR A 6 -26.34 -26.28 16.96
N PHE A 7 -27.32 -25.82 16.17
CA PHE A 7 -27.53 -24.40 15.94
C PHE A 7 -28.87 -23.98 16.55
N LYS A 8 -28.80 -23.29 17.70
CA LYS A 8 -29.94 -22.55 18.27
C LYS A 8 -30.26 -21.36 17.37
N SER A 9 -31.54 -21.18 17.12
CA SER A 9 -32.16 -20.13 16.31
C SER A 9 -31.98 -18.75 16.91
N GLY A 10 -31.36 -17.86 16.14
CA GLY A 10 -31.24 -16.41 16.35
C GLY A 10 -30.39 -15.88 15.19
N SER A 11 -30.89 -14.90 14.46
CA SER A 11 -30.34 -14.36 13.20
C SER A 11 -28.81 -14.33 13.12
N GLY A 12 -28.25 -15.00 12.10
CA GLY A 12 -26.86 -14.86 11.67
C GLY A 12 -25.89 -15.92 12.21
N SER A 13 -25.91 -17.11 11.62
CA SER A 13 -24.94 -18.19 11.82
C SER A 13 -23.53 -17.81 11.32
N ARG A 14 -22.77 -17.03 12.13
CA ARG A 14 -21.36 -16.67 11.88
C ARG A 14 -20.47 -16.65 13.14
N LYS A 15 -20.92 -17.20 14.27
CA LYS A 15 -20.37 -16.90 15.61
C LYS A 15 -19.48 -17.98 16.27
N ALA A 16 -18.98 -18.99 15.58
CA ALA A 16 -18.16 -20.04 16.24
C ALA A 16 -16.68 -20.07 15.82
N PHE A 17 -16.39 -20.06 14.51
CA PHE A 17 -15.00 -20.08 14.02
C PHE A 17 -14.47 -18.66 13.72
N VAL A 18 -15.30 -17.78 13.15
CA VAL A 18 -14.90 -16.40 12.88
C VAL A 18 -14.75 -15.61 14.19
N SER A 19 -15.56 -15.93 15.20
CA SER A 19 -15.46 -15.32 16.53
C SER A 19 -14.12 -15.59 17.21
N SER A 20 -13.50 -16.76 17.02
CA SER A 20 -12.17 -17.03 17.59
C SER A 20 -11.04 -16.23 16.93
N PHE A 21 -11.26 -15.69 15.74
CA PHE A 21 -10.37 -14.69 15.11
C PHE A 21 -10.79 -13.24 15.41
N GLN A 22 -11.97 -13.05 16.02
CA GLN A 22 -12.55 -11.75 16.37
C GLN A 22 -12.69 -11.56 17.89
N ASP A 23 -12.16 -12.48 18.70
CA ASP A 23 -12.34 -12.50 20.14
C ASP A 23 -11.35 -11.54 20.83
N LYS A 24 -11.89 -10.38 21.21
CA LYS A 24 -11.87 -9.81 22.58
C LYS A 24 -10.52 -9.63 23.29
N ASP A 25 -9.48 -9.20 22.60
CA ASP A 25 -8.75 -8.04 23.10
C ASP A 25 -9.21 -6.88 22.25
N GLU A 26 -10.03 -6.02 22.85
CA GLU A 26 -10.56 -4.81 22.24
C GLU A 26 -9.48 -4.19 21.37
N LEU A 27 -9.80 -3.77 20.14
CA LEU A 27 -9.09 -2.66 19.53
C LEU A 27 -9.20 -1.51 20.55
N LYS A 28 -8.31 -1.49 21.54
CA LYS A 28 -8.19 -0.42 22.52
C LYS A 28 -7.78 0.72 21.64
N GLU A 29 -8.76 1.55 21.28
CA GLU A 29 -8.54 2.78 20.53
C GLU A 29 -7.75 3.71 21.46
N VAL A 30 -6.45 3.42 21.60
CA VAL A 30 -5.49 4.30 22.21
C VAL A 30 -5.24 5.37 21.16
N LEU A 31 -6.11 6.38 21.17
CA LEU A 31 -5.99 7.51 20.25
C LEU A 31 -4.82 8.37 20.69
N THR A 32 -3.65 8.13 20.09
CA THR A 32 -2.51 9.01 20.31
C THR A 32 -2.79 10.37 19.66
N ILE A 33 -2.34 11.45 20.31
CA ILE A 33 -2.46 12.80 19.77
C ILE A 33 -1.64 12.90 18.47
N ASN A 34 -2.28 13.38 17.41
CA ASN A 34 -1.63 13.63 16.12
C ASN A 34 -0.91 14.98 16.13
N ASN A 35 0.30 14.99 15.59
CA ASN A 35 1.11 16.18 15.41
C ASN A 35 0.94 16.75 14.00
N LYS A 36 1.22 18.04 13.84
CA LYS A 36 1.33 18.65 12.51
C LYS A 36 2.79 18.67 12.08
N SER A 37 3.09 18.10 10.92
CA SER A 37 4.44 18.18 10.35
C SER A 37 4.79 19.63 9.99
N LYS A 38 6.01 20.03 10.34
CA LYS A 38 6.64 21.28 9.86
C LYS A 38 7.17 21.13 8.43
N ILE A 39 7.42 19.89 7.99
CA ILE A 39 7.91 19.55 6.66
C ILE A 39 6.72 19.25 5.73
N LYS A 40 6.70 19.91 4.57
CA LYS A 40 5.70 19.71 3.51
C LYS A 40 6.38 19.83 2.16
N ASN A 41 5.89 19.06 1.19
CA ASN A 41 6.31 19.08 -0.21
C ASN A 41 7.83 18.93 -0.38
N LYS A 42 8.39 17.90 0.27
CA LYS A 42 9.84 17.69 0.34
C LYS A 42 10.22 16.26 -0.07
N ILE A 43 11.24 16.16 -0.92
CA ILE A 43 11.93 14.91 -1.22
C ILE A 43 13.28 14.91 -0.49
N PHE A 44 13.60 13.81 0.19
CA PHE A 44 14.86 13.60 0.87
C PHE A 44 15.71 12.56 0.11
N HIS A 45 16.95 12.94 -0.21
CA HIS A 45 17.93 12.03 -0.79
C HIS A 45 18.63 11.22 0.31
N LYS A 46 17.94 10.21 0.85
CA LYS A 46 18.42 9.32 1.91
C LYS A 46 17.47 8.14 2.11
N SER A 47 17.98 7.09 2.76
CA SER A 47 17.17 5.97 3.23
C SER A 47 16.07 6.43 4.19
N SER A 48 14.90 5.81 4.06
CA SER A 48 13.75 5.94 4.96
C SER A 48 13.85 5.09 6.24
N GLU A 49 14.96 4.36 6.44
CA GLU A 49 15.23 3.61 7.70
C GLU A 49 15.30 4.53 8.93
N ASN A 50 15.46 5.84 8.74
CA ASN A 50 15.38 6.84 9.78
C ASN A 50 14.73 8.12 9.23
N MET A 51 13.52 8.42 9.67
CA MET A 51 12.74 9.60 9.28
C MET A 51 12.73 10.65 10.40
N LYS A 52 13.88 10.91 11.06
CA LYS A 52 14.00 11.90 12.15
C LYS A 52 13.50 13.32 11.82
N GLU A 53 13.39 13.65 10.54
CA GLU A 53 12.86 14.94 10.08
C GLU A 53 11.34 15.06 10.30
N LEU A 54 10.65 13.94 10.50
CA LEU A 54 9.22 13.86 10.73
C LEU A 54 8.92 13.63 12.22
N GLU A 55 8.02 14.45 12.75
CA GLU A 55 7.42 14.29 14.07
C GLU A 55 6.65 12.94 14.13
N ASN A 56 6.46 12.40 15.32
CA ASN A 56 5.58 11.23 15.49
C ASN A 56 4.15 11.60 15.09
N ASN A 57 3.37 10.66 14.57
CA ASN A 57 1.93 10.84 14.30
C ASN A 57 1.58 12.07 13.45
N CYS A 58 2.31 12.36 12.36
CA CYS A 58 2.09 13.52 11.51
C CYS A 58 1.80 13.20 10.04
N VAL A 59 1.79 11.92 9.67
CA VAL A 59 1.50 11.43 8.32
C VAL A 59 0.09 10.83 8.29
N SER A 60 -0.78 11.40 7.46
CA SER A 60 -2.17 10.98 7.35
C SER A 60 -2.34 9.69 6.54
N LEU A 61 -1.56 9.56 5.46
CA LEU A 61 -1.62 8.42 4.55
C LEU A 61 -0.22 8.14 3.98
N THR A 62 0.19 6.88 4.00
CA THR A 62 1.36 6.39 3.28
C THR A 62 0.90 5.56 2.08
N ILE A 63 1.46 5.79 0.90
CA ILE A 63 1.23 4.96 -0.29
C ILE A 63 2.58 4.64 -0.88
N THR A 64 2.88 3.35 -1.07
CA THR A 64 4.21 2.95 -1.50
C THR A 64 4.23 1.59 -2.18
N SER A 65 5.36 1.29 -2.84
CA SER A 65 5.66 0.00 -3.45
C SER A 65 7.13 -0.33 -3.17
N PRO A 66 7.43 -1.23 -2.21
CA PRO A 66 8.80 -1.58 -1.86
C PRO A 66 9.57 -2.23 -3.02
N PRO A 67 10.90 -2.12 -3.08
CA PRO A 67 11.73 -2.92 -3.98
C PRO A 67 11.66 -4.41 -3.61
N TYR A 68 11.82 -5.33 -4.56
CA TYR A 68 11.58 -6.77 -4.35
C TYR A 68 12.85 -7.62 -4.26
N ASN A 69 14.06 -7.03 -4.34
CA ASN A 69 15.32 -7.75 -4.18
C ASN A 69 15.50 -8.90 -5.20
N ILE A 70 14.99 -8.72 -6.44
CA ILE A 70 14.96 -9.76 -7.49
C ILE A 70 16.10 -9.63 -8.51
N GLY A 71 17.11 -8.82 -8.22
CA GLY A 71 18.35 -8.71 -9.00
C GLY A 71 18.22 -8.07 -10.39
N LYS A 72 17.18 -7.26 -10.65
CA LYS A 72 17.05 -6.52 -11.93
C LYS A 72 17.28 -5.03 -11.73
N ASP A 73 18.32 -4.47 -12.36
CA ASP A 73 18.67 -3.06 -12.64
C ASP A 73 18.41 -1.97 -11.57
N SER A 74 17.88 -2.31 -10.39
CA SER A 74 17.44 -1.41 -9.32
C SER A 74 17.28 -2.11 -7.96
N ASP A 75 17.63 -3.40 -7.87
CA ASP A 75 17.48 -4.19 -6.65
C ASP A 75 18.78 -4.21 -5.83
N LEU A 76 18.61 -4.19 -4.51
CA LEU A 76 19.70 -4.36 -3.57
C LEU A 76 20.26 -5.79 -3.73
N GLU A 77 21.57 -6.00 -3.61
CA GLU A 77 22.16 -7.35 -3.61
C GLU A 77 22.20 -7.90 -2.19
N LEU A 78 21.03 -7.94 -1.53
CA LEU A 78 20.93 -8.33 -0.13
C LEU A 78 20.55 -9.79 0.03
N SER A 79 20.99 -10.40 1.12
CA SER A 79 20.36 -11.62 1.59
C SER A 79 18.90 -11.37 2.01
N ASP A 80 18.07 -12.41 1.99
CA ASP A 80 16.67 -12.31 2.40
C ASP A 80 16.52 -11.73 3.82
N ASP A 81 17.39 -12.14 4.75
CA ASP A 81 17.40 -11.63 6.13
C ASP A 81 17.72 -10.14 6.21
N GLU A 82 18.68 -9.66 5.41
CA GLU A 82 19.02 -8.24 5.37
C GLU A 82 17.90 -7.41 4.75
N TYR A 83 17.29 -7.91 3.67
CA TYR A 83 16.13 -7.27 3.05
C TYR A 83 14.99 -7.08 4.07
N TRP A 84 14.59 -8.15 4.77
CA TRP A 84 13.50 -8.07 5.73
C TRP A 84 13.84 -7.20 6.94
N LYS A 85 15.10 -7.16 7.40
CA LYS A 85 15.55 -6.22 8.45
C LYS A 85 15.40 -4.76 8.01
N ILE A 86 15.74 -4.44 6.76
CA ILE A 86 15.57 -3.08 6.23
C ILE A 86 14.09 -2.74 6.11
N MET A 87 13.27 -3.64 5.55
CA MET A 87 11.82 -3.45 5.47
C MET A 87 11.22 -3.21 6.87
N GLU A 88 11.58 -4.02 7.86
CA GLU A 88 11.10 -3.87 9.24
C GLU A 88 11.44 -2.50 9.81
N LYS A 89 12.68 -2.00 9.64
CA LYS A 89 13.06 -0.65 10.10
C LYS A 89 12.23 0.44 9.43
N ILE A 90 12.08 0.38 8.11
CA ILE A 90 11.35 1.39 7.33
C ILE A 90 9.87 1.40 7.72
N PHE A 91 9.24 0.23 7.88
CA PHE A 91 7.84 0.17 8.29
C PHE A 91 7.63 0.50 9.78
N LYS A 92 8.62 0.27 10.65
CA LYS A 92 8.60 0.81 12.03
C LYS A 92 8.65 2.33 12.06
N GLU A 93 9.51 2.95 11.24
CA GLU A 93 9.52 4.41 11.08
C GLU A 93 8.21 4.92 10.49
N THR A 94 7.67 4.21 9.48
CA THR A 94 6.37 4.53 8.88
C THR A 94 5.26 4.45 9.93
N PHE A 95 5.25 3.43 10.78
CA PHE A 95 4.31 3.33 11.90
C PHE A 95 4.48 4.48 12.88
N ARG A 96 5.71 4.84 13.26
CA ARG A 96 6.00 5.97 14.17
C ARG A 96 5.41 7.29 13.65
N VAL A 97 5.60 7.60 12.37
CA VAL A 97 5.14 8.88 11.79
C VAL A 97 3.67 8.85 11.38
N THR A 98 3.07 7.69 11.17
CA THR A 98 1.63 7.59 10.83
C THR A 98 0.78 8.09 12.00
N GLU A 99 -0.20 8.94 11.68
CA GLU A 99 -1.23 9.44 12.60
C GLU A 99 -2.04 8.30 13.23
N SER A 100 -2.57 8.52 14.44
CA SER A 100 -3.65 7.70 14.97
C SER A 100 -4.87 7.81 14.05
N GLY A 101 -5.36 6.67 13.55
CA GLY A 101 -6.37 6.63 12.48
C GLY A 101 -5.84 6.90 11.07
N GLY A 102 -4.54 7.19 10.95
CA GLY A 102 -3.81 7.26 9.70
C GLY A 102 -3.71 5.89 9.02
N ARG A 103 -3.37 5.89 7.73
CA ARG A 103 -3.41 4.68 6.91
C ARG A 103 -2.11 4.47 6.15
N ILE A 104 -1.88 3.21 5.80
CA ILE A 104 -0.81 2.81 4.89
C ILE A 104 -1.40 1.90 3.82
N VAL A 105 -0.96 2.12 2.58
CA VAL A 105 -1.22 1.27 1.42
C VAL A 105 0.12 0.79 0.88
N VAL A 106 0.33 -0.53 0.88
CA VAL A 106 1.54 -1.14 0.32
C VAL A 106 1.15 -1.95 -0.91
N ASN A 107 1.62 -1.50 -2.07
CA ASN A 107 1.43 -2.20 -3.33
C ASN A 107 2.48 -3.29 -3.50
N VAL A 108 2.01 -4.54 -3.65
CA VAL A 108 2.86 -5.73 -3.73
C VAL A 108 2.39 -6.69 -4.81
N ALA A 109 3.30 -7.16 -5.66
CA ALA A 109 3.07 -8.30 -6.54
C ALA A 109 3.51 -9.59 -5.85
N ASN A 110 2.79 -10.68 -6.08
CA ASN A 110 3.32 -12.00 -5.78
C ASN A 110 4.39 -12.38 -6.80
N LEU A 111 5.37 -13.17 -6.36
CA LEU A 111 6.58 -13.45 -7.12
C LEU A 111 6.69 -14.93 -7.44
N GLY A 112 7.56 -15.27 -8.39
CA GLY A 112 7.82 -16.66 -8.75
C GLY A 112 6.64 -17.36 -9.43
N ARG A 113 6.94 -18.49 -10.07
CA ARG A 113 5.94 -19.39 -10.68
C ARG A 113 6.17 -20.86 -10.33
N LYS A 114 7.36 -21.19 -9.82
CA LYS A 114 7.84 -22.54 -9.52
C LYS A 114 8.91 -22.48 -8.40
N PRO A 115 8.55 -22.27 -7.13
CA PRO A 115 7.18 -22.12 -6.59
C PRO A 115 6.60 -20.72 -6.78
N TYR A 116 5.29 -20.60 -6.57
CA TYR A 116 4.63 -19.31 -6.39
C TYR A 116 4.93 -18.79 -4.98
N ILE A 117 5.35 -17.54 -4.89
CA ILE A 117 5.75 -16.87 -3.65
C ILE A 117 4.66 -15.83 -3.34
N PRO A 118 3.84 -16.06 -2.30
CA PRO A 118 2.80 -15.12 -1.89
C PRO A 118 3.45 -13.94 -1.17
N PHE A 119 4.11 -13.06 -1.91
CA PHE A 119 4.86 -11.94 -1.34
C PHE A 119 3.97 -11.00 -0.49
N SER A 120 2.69 -10.87 -0.87
CA SER A 120 1.69 -10.15 -0.10
C SER A 120 1.49 -10.70 1.32
N LYS A 121 1.65 -12.02 1.54
CA LYS A 121 1.58 -12.64 2.86
C LYS A 121 2.65 -12.09 3.79
N TYR A 122 3.90 -12.02 3.33
CA TYR A 122 5.03 -11.61 4.17
C TYR A 122 4.92 -10.13 4.59
N PHE A 123 4.50 -9.24 3.68
CA PHE A 123 4.22 -7.85 4.06
C PHE A 123 3.04 -7.72 5.01
N THR A 124 2.00 -8.55 4.83
CA THR A 124 0.86 -8.57 5.75
C THR A 124 1.30 -8.97 7.16
N GLU A 125 2.06 -10.05 7.29
CA GLU A 125 2.61 -10.51 8.57
C GLU A 125 3.52 -9.45 9.20
N LEU A 126 4.40 -8.83 8.41
CA LEU A 126 5.29 -7.76 8.88
C LEU A 126 4.51 -6.58 9.47
N LEU A 127 3.52 -6.06 8.74
CA LEU A 127 2.76 -4.88 9.16
C LEU A 127 1.88 -5.17 10.39
N ILE A 128 1.27 -6.35 10.45
CA ILE A 128 0.51 -6.79 11.63
C ILE A 128 1.44 -6.90 12.84
N ASN A 129 2.62 -7.51 12.70
CA ASN A 129 3.59 -7.64 13.79
C ASN A 129 4.14 -6.30 14.29
N ILE A 130 4.24 -5.30 13.41
CA ILE A 130 4.61 -3.92 13.80
C ILE A 130 3.48 -3.24 14.60
N GLY A 131 2.23 -3.67 14.46
CA GLY A 131 1.07 -3.15 15.19
C GLY A 131 0.04 -2.44 14.31
N PHE A 132 0.16 -2.50 12.98
CA PHE A 132 -0.89 -2.02 12.10
C PHE A 132 -2.12 -2.94 12.11
N ILE A 133 -3.30 -2.35 11.97
CA ILE A 133 -4.59 -3.04 11.91
C ILE A 133 -4.95 -3.23 10.43
N MET A 134 -5.08 -4.47 9.99
CA MET A 134 -5.49 -4.75 8.61
C MET A 134 -6.94 -4.32 8.37
N ARG A 135 -7.16 -3.51 7.33
CA ARG A 135 -8.50 -3.11 6.89
C ARG A 135 -9.05 -4.01 5.81
N GLY A 136 -8.16 -4.54 4.98
CA GLY A 136 -8.47 -5.33 3.80
C GLY A 136 -7.42 -5.13 2.73
N GLU A 137 -7.75 -5.62 1.53
CA GLU A 137 -6.90 -5.55 0.36
C GLU A 137 -7.72 -5.10 -0.85
N ILE A 138 -7.10 -4.29 -1.71
CA ILE A 138 -7.63 -3.91 -3.01
C ILE A 138 -6.81 -4.62 -4.07
N ILE A 139 -7.49 -5.31 -4.99
CA ILE A 139 -6.88 -5.97 -6.13
C ILE A 139 -6.78 -4.97 -7.27
N TRP A 140 -5.56 -4.53 -7.58
CA TRP A 140 -5.30 -3.71 -8.75
C TRP A 140 -5.16 -4.61 -9.97
N GLN A 141 -6.23 -4.68 -10.77
CA GLN A 141 -6.28 -5.40 -12.03
C GLN A 141 -5.59 -4.59 -13.14
N LYS A 142 -4.37 -5.00 -13.53
CA LYS A 142 -3.54 -4.32 -14.54
C LYS A 142 -3.96 -4.62 -15.97
N SER A 143 -4.65 -5.74 -16.21
CA SER A 143 -5.10 -6.14 -17.54
C SER A 143 -6.31 -7.07 -17.45
N LYS A 144 -7.15 -7.10 -18.50
CA LYS A 144 -8.33 -7.98 -18.57
C LYS A 144 -8.05 -9.32 -19.30
N GLY A 145 -6.79 -9.69 -19.48
CA GLY A 145 -6.35 -10.93 -20.13
C GLY A 145 -5.57 -10.76 -21.43
N ALA A 146 -4.88 -11.84 -21.82
CA ALA A 146 -4.08 -12.06 -23.04
C ALA A 146 -2.85 -11.16 -23.31
N ASN A 147 -2.25 -10.53 -22.29
CA ASN A 147 -0.93 -9.88 -22.48
C ASN A 147 0.22 -10.90 -22.30
N ALA A 148 0.71 -11.41 -23.43
CA ALA A 148 2.05 -11.92 -23.81
C ALA A 148 3.02 -12.61 -22.82
N ASN A 149 2.61 -13.06 -21.63
CA ASN A 149 3.47 -13.87 -20.77
C ASN A 149 3.15 -15.37 -20.97
N PHE A 150 3.81 -15.98 -21.96
CA PHE A 150 3.67 -17.36 -22.44
C PHE A 150 4.17 -18.46 -21.48
N ALA A 151 4.38 -18.17 -20.19
CA ALA A 151 4.77 -19.18 -19.22
C ALA A 151 3.53 -19.96 -18.73
N TRP A 152 2.98 -20.78 -19.64
CA TRP A 152 1.81 -21.65 -19.44
C TRP A 152 2.08 -22.86 -18.55
N GLY A 153 3.35 -23.14 -18.24
CA GLY A 153 3.76 -24.45 -17.76
C GLY A 153 3.50 -25.48 -18.86
N SER A 154 2.52 -26.37 -18.67
CA SER A 154 2.06 -27.29 -19.71
C SER A 154 0.88 -26.71 -20.50
N TRP A 155 1.09 -26.42 -21.79
CA TRP A 155 0.05 -25.93 -22.68
C TRP A 155 -1.04 -26.97 -22.93
N LEU A 156 -2.31 -26.61 -22.70
CA LEU A 156 -3.48 -27.49 -22.85
C LEU A 156 -3.36 -28.85 -22.12
N SER A 157 -2.62 -28.88 -21.02
CA SER A 157 -2.41 -30.08 -20.22
C SER A 157 -2.60 -29.79 -18.74
N ALA A 158 -3.21 -30.74 -18.04
CA ALA A 158 -3.41 -30.70 -16.60
C ALA A 158 -2.13 -31.04 -15.80
N SER A 159 -1.04 -31.41 -16.49
CA SER A 159 0.21 -31.83 -15.83
C SER A 159 0.81 -30.70 -14.97
N ASN A 160 0.81 -29.48 -15.49
CA ASN A 160 1.39 -28.32 -14.80
C ASN A 160 0.91 -26.98 -15.41
N PRO A 161 -0.40 -26.66 -15.46
CA PRO A 161 -0.85 -25.34 -15.90
C PRO A 161 -0.44 -24.28 -14.86
N VAL A 162 0.08 -23.14 -15.32
CA VAL A 162 0.52 -22.04 -14.46
C VAL A 162 -0.44 -20.85 -14.53
N ILE A 163 -0.79 -20.30 -13.35
CA ILE A 163 -1.65 -19.12 -13.22
C ILE A 163 -0.90 -17.90 -13.78
N ARG A 164 -1.63 -17.06 -14.53
CA ARG A 164 -1.11 -15.78 -15.03
C ARG A 164 -1.56 -14.67 -14.09
N ASP A 165 -0.63 -14.12 -13.31
CA ASP A 165 -0.93 -12.96 -12.49
C ASP A 165 -1.18 -11.73 -13.38
N ILE A 166 -2.39 -11.20 -13.27
CA ILE A 166 -2.86 -10.02 -14.02
C ILE A 166 -3.17 -8.84 -13.09
N HIS A 167 -2.86 -9.01 -11.81
CA HIS A 167 -3.13 -8.06 -10.75
C HIS A 167 -1.96 -7.92 -9.77
N GLU A 168 -2.04 -6.88 -8.96
CA GLU A 168 -1.21 -6.65 -7.77
C GLU A 168 -2.13 -6.42 -6.56
N TYR A 169 -1.57 -6.57 -5.36
CA TYR A 169 -2.26 -6.39 -4.10
C TYR A 169 -1.90 -5.02 -3.53
N CYS A 170 -2.91 -4.18 -3.30
CA CYS A 170 -2.78 -2.98 -2.49
C CYS A 170 -3.27 -3.31 -1.08
N LEU A 171 -2.34 -3.63 -0.19
CA LEU A 171 -2.65 -4.00 1.19
C LEU A 171 -2.93 -2.73 2.01
N VAL A 172 -4.10 -2.66 2.66
CA VAL A 172 -4.56 -1.45 3.36
C VAL A 172 -4.59 -1.69 4.87
N PHE A 173 -3.89 -0.84 5.62
CA PHE A 173 -3.88 -0.88 7.07
C PHE A 173 -4.14 0.49 7.72
N SER A 174 -4.50 0.45 9.00
CA SER A 174 -4.66 1.61 9.86
C SER A 174 -3.79 1.49 11.12
N LYS A 175 -3.35 2.63 11.66
CA LYS A 175 -2.70 2.67 12.98
C LYS A 175 -3.73 3.00 14.07
N GLU A 176 -3.73 2.21 15.14
CA GLU A 176 -4.47 2.40 16.42
C GLU A 176 -6.01 2.43 16.33
N SER A 177 -6.60 3.15 15.39
CA SER A 177 -8.04 3.22 15.15
C SER A 177 -8.38 3.04 13.68
N LEU A 178 -9.55 2.46 13.40
CA LEU A 178 -10.08 2.38 12.05
C LEU A 178 -10.69 3.71 11.56
N LYS A 179 -10.95 4.65 12.47
CA LYS A 179 -11.47 5.99 12.16
C LYS A 179 -10.32 7.00 12.18
N LYS A 180 -10.35 7.97 11.26
CA LYS A 180 -9.43 9.12 11.38
C LYS A 180 -9.83 9.91 12.62
N SER A 181 -8.85 10.26 13.45
CA SER A 181 -9.04 11.18 14.58
C SER A 181 -9.06 12.65 14.12
N SER A 182 -8.36 12.96 13.03
CA SER A 182 -8.38 14.27 12.38
C SER A 182 -9.70 14.53 11.65
N LYS A 183 -10.08 15.82 11.58
CA LYS A 183 -11.18 16.32 10.75
C LYS A 183 -10.60 17.12 9.59
N GLY A 184 -11.25 17.08 8.43
CA GLY A 184 -10.85 17.85 7.26
C GLY A 184 -11.90 17.79 6.16
N GLU A 185 -11.53 18.35 5.00
CA GLU A 185 -12.39 18.40 3.81
C GLU A 185 -12.16 17.17 2.93
N SER A 186 -13.20 16.37 2.70
CA SER A 186 -13.19 15.26 1.75
C SER A 186 -13.16 15.76 0.31
N SER A 187 -12.74 14.92 -0.63
CA SER A 187 -12.65 15.31 -2.06
C SER A 187 -13.54 14.52 -3.01
N LEU A 188 -14.12 13.42 -2.54
CA LEU A 188 -14.94 12.54 -3.38
C LEU A 188 -16.41 12.94 -3.32
N GLU A 189 -17.05 12.91 -4.48
CA GLU A 189 -18.50 12.88 -4.58
C GLU A 189 -19.04 11.46 -4.31
N LYS A 190 -20.35 11.34 -4.16
CA LYS A 190 -21.01 10.09 -3.73
C LYS A 190 -20.70 8.91 -4.66
N GLU A 191 -20.81 9.10 -5.97
CA GLU A 191 -20.62 8.04 -6.97
C GLU A 191 -19.16 7.55 -6.98
N GLU A 192 -18.21 8.49 -6.95
CA GLU A 192 -16.78 8.19 -6.91
C GLU A 192 -16.39 7.47 -5.61
N PHE A 193 -17.02 7.86 -4.49
CA PHE A 193 -16.84 7.18 -3.21
C PHE A 193 -17.30 5.72 -3.30
N MET A 194 -18.51 5.48 -3.80
CA MET A 194 -19.04 4.12 -3.94
C MET A 194 -18.14 3.25 -4.82
N GLU A 195 -17.67 3.78 -5.96
CA GLU A 195 -16.74 3.07 -6.85
C GLU A 195 -15.39 2.78 -6.16
N SER A 196 -14.84 3.78 -5.46
CA SER A 196 -13.55 3.66 -4.77
C SER A 196 -13.61 2.71 -3.58
N THR A 197 -14.79 2.39 -3.04
CA THR A 197 -14.93 1.39 -1.96
C THR A 197 -14.97 -0.06 -2.44
N LEU A 198 -14.96 -0.32 -3.75
CA LEU A 198 -14.90 -1.68 -4.29
C LEU A 198 -13.50 -2.29 -4.12
N SER A 199 -13.43 -3.60 -3.92
CA SER A 199 -12.18 -4.33 -3.68
C SER A 199 -11.38 -4.67 -4.95
N ILE A 200 -11.89 -4.37 -6.14
CA ILE A 200 -11.21 -4.64 -7.42
C ILE A 200 -11.19 -3.37 -8.26
N TRP A 201 -10.00 -2.87 -8.57
CA TRP A 201 -9.81 -1.67 -9.38
C TRP A 201 -9.17 -2.01 -10.72
N ASN A 202 -9.81 -1.59 -11.81
CA ASN A 202 -9.31 -1.81 -13.16
C ASN A 202 -8.57 -0.55 -13.62
N ILE A 203 -7.25 -0.54 -13.48
CA ILE A 203 -6.40 0.61 -13.84
C ILE A 203 -5.27 0.11 -14.75
N ASN A 204 -5.10 0.74 -15.92
CA ASN A 204 -4.04 0.34 -16.85
C ASN A 204 -2.66 0.75 -16.31
N PRO A 205 -1.62 -0.09 -16.47
CA PRO A 205 -0.27 0.22 -16.00
C PRO A 205 0.35 1.41 -16.74
N ALA A 206 1.23 2.13 -16.05
CA ALA A 206 1.99 3.21 -16.66
C ALA A 206 2.98 2.69 -17.71
N ARG A 207 3.26 3.49 -18.74
CA ARG A 207 4.28 3.16 -19.75
C ARG A 207 5.68 3.49 -19.22
N ALA A 208 6.37 2.50 -18.63
CA ALA A 208 7.69 2.64 -17.99
C ALA A 208 8.75 3.41 -18.83
N LYS A 209 8.84 3.12 -20.14
CA LYS A 209 9.77 3.81 -21.08
C LYS A 209 9.56 5.33 -21.17
N LYS A 210 8.36 5.83 -20.89
CA LYS A 210 8.05 7.27 -20.94
C LYS A 210 8.52 8.00 -19.67
N ILE A 211 8.66 7.28 -18.56
CA ILE A 211 8.93 7.84 -17.23
C ILE A 211 10.42 7.74 -16.87
N GLY A 212 11.18 6.84 -17.51
CA GLY A 212 12.59 6.62 -17.18
C GLY A 212 12.80 5.85 -15.88
N HIS A 213 11.75 5.16 -15.41
CA HIS A 213 11.78 4.32 -14.21
C HIS A 213 11.28 2.92 -14.59
N PRO A 214 11.93 1.84 -14.12
CA PRO A 214 11.63 0.47 -14.57
C PRO A 214 10.22 0.01 -14.21
N ALA A 215 9.68 0.45 -13.06
CA ALA A 215 8.38 -0.05 -12.56
C ALA A 215 7.51 0.98 -11.79
N PRO A 216 7.14 2.14 -12.37
CA PRO A 216 6.20 3.04 -11.70
C PRO A 216 4.75 2.51 -11.78
N PHE A 217 4.01 2.51 -10.66
CA PHE A 217 2.55 2.39 -10.72
C PHE A 217 1.93 3.63 -11.41
N PRO A 218 0.76 3.49 -12.05
CA PRO A 218 0.06 4.61 -12.70
C PRO A 218 -0.41 5.63 -11.68
N ILE A 219 -0.39 6.93 -12.05
CA ILE A 219 -0.75 8.05 -11.17
C ILE A 219 -2.20 7.96 -10.66
N GLU A 220 -3.10 7.35 -11.43
CA GLU A 220 -4.49 7.12 -11.04
C GLU A 220 -4.61 6.27 -9.76
N LEU A 221 -3.70 5.32 -9.56
CA LEU A 221 -3.72 4.43 -8.39
C LEU A 221 -3.54 5.20 -7.07
N PRO A 222 -2.46 5.97 -6.84
CA PRO A 222 -2.34 6.80 -5.64
C PRO A 222 -3.41 7.90 -5.60
N GLN A 223 -3.88 8.45 -6.73
CA GLN A 223 -4.96 9.44 -6.71
C GLN A 223 -6.25 8.89 -6.07
N LYS A 224 -6.68 7.66 -6.42
CA LYS A 224 -7.84 7.02 -5.79
C LYS A 224 -7.62 6.82 -4.28
N PHE A 225 -6.45 6.34 -3.87
CA PHE A 225 -6.15 6.18 -2.44
C PHE A 225 -6.10 7.50 -1.68
N ILE A 226 -5.50 8.55 -2.24
CA ILE A 226 -5.40 9.88 -1.62
C ILE A 226 -6.80 10.46 -1.42
N ASN A 227 -7.66 10.41 -2.44
CA ASN A 227 -9.03 10.90 -2.33
C ASN A 227 -9.88 10.10 -1.34
N LEU A 228 -9.67 8.78 -1.25
CA LEU A 228 -10.44 7.90 -0.36
C LEU A 228 -9.98 7.98 1.11
N TYR A 229 -8.69 8.16 1.37
CA TYR A 229 -8.10 7.96 2.70
C TYR A 229 -7.47 9.21 3.35
N SER A 230 -7.46 10.35 2.67
CA SER A 230 -6.93 11.62 3.19
C SER A 230 -7.86 12.80 2.94
N TYR A 231 -7.78 13.82 3.78
CA TYR A 231 -8.41 15.12 3.56
C TYR A 231 -7.52 16.05 2.74
N LYS A 232 -8.09 17.11 2.16
CA LYS A 232 -7.28 18.18 1.53
C LYS A 232 -6.28 18.76 2.53
N GLY A 233 -5.07 19.01 2.07
CA GLY A 233 -3.98 19.54 2.90
C GLY A 233 -3.26 18.52 3.80
N ASP A 234 -3.75 17.27 3.89
CA ASP A 234 -3.08 16.21 4.64
C ASP A 234 -1.68 15.91 4.08
N LEU A 235 -0.82 15.34 4.92
CA LEU A 235 0.51 14.91 4.54
C LEU A 235 0.52 13.45 4.07
N ILE A 236 0.99 13.24 2.84
CA ILE A 236 1.15 11.94 2.21
C ILE A 236 2.63 11.53 2.23
N LEU A 237 2.93 10.30 2.61
CA LEU A 237 4.29 9.76 2.63
C LEU A 237 4.48 8.69 1.55
N ASP A 238 5.67 8.69 0.94
CA ASP A 238 6.20 7.56 0.19
C ASP A 238 7.65 7.25 0.64
N PRO A 239 7.89 6.17 1.42
CA PRO A 239 9.23 5.79 1.87
C PRO A 239 10.11 5.17 0.77
N PHE A 240 9.54 4.85 -0.40
CA PHE A 240 10.20 4.30 -1.58
C PHE A 240 9.80 5.11 -2.82
N LEU A 241 10.09 6.41 -2.79
CA LEU A 241 9.49 7.39 -3.69
C LEU A 241 9.68 7.09 -5.18
N GLY A 242 10.83 6.52 -5.57
CA GLY A 242 11.17 6.26 -6.97
C GLY A 242 11.05 7.52 -7.81
N SER A 243 10.36 7.41 -8.95
CA SER A 243 10.10 8.54 -9.87
C SER A 243 9.03 9.54 -9.40
N GLY A 244 8.60 9.49 -8.14
CA GLY A 244 7.77 10.53 -7.53
C GLY A 244 6.27 10.44 -7.77
N THR A 245 5.74 9.33 -8.29
CA THR A 245 4.31 9.22 -8.66
C THR A 245 3.36 9.58 -7.51
N THR A 246 3.62 9.10 -6.28
CA THR A 246 2.81 9.42 -5.10
C THR A 246 2.83 10.92 -4.78
N SER A 247 4.01 11.55 -4.88
CA SER A 247 4.17 12.99 -4.60
C SER A 247 3.48 13.86 -5.64
N VAL A 248 3.56 13.49 -6.92
CA VAL A 248 2.84 14.18 -8.01
C VAL A 248 1.33 14.07 -7.79
N ALA A 249 0.81 12.87 -7.52
CA ALA A 249 -0.61 12.65 -7.24
C ALA A 249 -1.10 13.47 -6.03
N ALA A 250 -0.32 13.49 -4.94
CA ALA A 250 -0.64 14.28 -3.75
C ALA A 250 -0.72 15.77 -4.08
N LYS A 251 0.27 16.32 -4.78
CA LYS A 251 0.31 17.75 -5.13
C LYS A 251 -0.86 18.12 -6.06
N GLN A 252 -1.18 17.30 -7.07
CA GLN A 252 -2.34 17.52 -7.98
C GLN A 252 -3.67 17.55 -7.23
N LEU A 253 -3.80 16.75 -6.17
CA LEU A 253 -5.01 16.65 -5.35
C LEU A 253 -5.01 17.61 -4.16
N ASN A 254 -4.15 18.64 -4.14
CA ASN A 254 -4.05 19.61 -3.05
C ASN A 254 -3.73 18.96 -1.67
N ARG A 255 -2.89 17.93 -1.66
CA ARG A 255 -2.26 17.36 -0.46
C ARG A 255 -0.79 17.74 -0.42
N ASN A 256 -0.23 17.71 0.78
CA ASN A 256 1.21 17.84 0.97
C ASN A 256 1.86 16.47 0.82
N TYR A 257 3.13 16.43 0.40
CA TYR A 257 3.88 15.17 0.31
C TYR A 257 5.24 15.22 1.03
N VAL A 258 5.70 14.06 1.47
CA VAL A 258 7.09 13.79 1.80
C VAL A 258 7.50 12.48 1.14
N GLY A 259 8.68 12.46 0.53
CA GLY A 259 9.22 11.26 -0.10
C GLY A 259 10.67 11.02 0.27
N TYR A 260 11.06 9.75 0.36
CA TYR A 260 12.44 9.31 0.58
C TYR A 260 12.89 8.46 -0.60
N GLU A 261 14.07 8.77 -1.12
CA GLU A 261 14.69 8.04 -2.24
C GLU A 261 16.22 8.05 -2.06
N ILE A 262 16.87 6.94 -2.40
CA ILE A 262 18.33 6.78 -2.31
C ILE A 262 19.02 7.02 -3.65
N ASN A 263 18.33 6.77 -4.77
CA ASN A 263 18.83 6.96 -6.11
C ASN A 263 18.63 8.42 -6.58
N LYS A 264 19.74 9.12 -6.81
CA LYS A 264 19.73 10.51 -7.25
C LYS A 264 19.00 10.72 -8.58
N GLU A 265 19.13 9.80 -9.53
CA GLU A 265 18.51 9.91 -10.85
C GLU A 265 16.97 9.88 -10.73
N TYR A 266 16.44 9.04 -9.84
CA TYR A 266 15.00 8.98 -9.57
C TYR A 266 14.47 10.24 -8.89
N ILE A 267 15.27 10.87 -8.03
CA ILE A 267 14.95 12.16 -7.42
C ILE A 267 14.89 13.27 -8.48
N ASP A 268 15.86 13.30 -9.39
CA ASP A 268 15.91 14.30 -10.47
C ASP A 268 14.69 14.13 -11.41
N ILE A 269 14.29 12.88 -11.70
CA ILE A 269 13.03 12.58 -12.43
C ILE A 269 11.81 13.06 -11.63
N ALA A 270 11.74 12.77 -10.33
CA ALA A 270 10.61 13.14 -9.49
C ALA A 270 10.42 14.67 -9.44
N HIS A 271 11.50 15.44 -9.30
CA HIS A 271 11.46 16.91 -9.33
C HIS A 271 10.96 17.44 -10.67
N LYS A 272 11.51 16.94 -11.78
CA LYS A 272 11.06 17.33 -13.12
C LYS A 272 9.56 17.09 -13.31
N ARG A 273 9.06 15.93 -12.86
CA ARG A 273 7.62 15.62 -12.94
C ARG A 273 6.76 16.55 -12.08
N LEU A 274 7.21 16.87 -10.86
CA LEU A 274 6.52 17.80 -9.96
C LEU A 274 6.44 19.24 -10.51
N GLU A 275 7.36 19.61 -11.40
CA GLU A 275 7.34 20.87 -12.14
C GLU A 275 6.45 20.80 -13.38
N THR A 276 6.46 19.71 -14.14
CA THR A 276 5.74 19.64 -15.43
C THR A 276 4.31 19.12 -15.34
N GLU A 277 3.97 18.32 -14.34
CA GLU A 277 2.67 17.64 -14.23
C GLU A 277 1.70 18.30 -13.23
N VAL A 278 2.15 19.33 -12.49
CA VAL A 278 1.37 19.94 -11.40
C VAL A 278 1.26 21.47 -11.50
N ASN A 279 1.71 22.03 -12.62
CA ASN A 279 1.54 23.45 -12.95
C ASN A 279 0.34 23.64 -13.86
#